data_AF-Q4PSQ6-F1
#
_entry.id   AF-Q4PSQ6-F1
#
_cell.length_a   1.000
_cell.length_b   1.000
_cell.length_c   1.000
_cell.angle_alpha   90.00
_cell.angle_beta   90.00
_cell.angle_gamma   90.00
#
_symmetry.space_group_name_H-M   'P 1'
#
loop_
_entity.id
_entity.type
_entity.pdbx_description
1 polymer ?
#
loop_
_entity_poly.entity_id
_entity_poly.type
_entity_poly.pdbx_seq_one_letter_code
_entity_poly.pdbx_strand_id
1 'polypeptide(L)'
;MYPGQVPDLELLFMCHDSPEIWRRDYRPRPGVNVTWPPPPLFHYCGHSGAFDIVFPDWSFWGWPEINIKEWNKQSELISEGIKKVKWEEREPYAYWKGNPGVAMVRRDLMHCHDPMVHLYRQDWSREGRIGYRTSNLEDQCTHRYKIYVEGRAWSVSEKYILACDSMTLLVKPFYFDFFTRSLVPMEHYWPIRPQEKCSDIVFAVHWGNNNTKKARAIGRNGSGYVRKNLKMKYVYDYMLHLLQSYGKLMKMNVEVPQGAKEVCPETMACPINGGRMRQSMDDSLVMSPSVKATCEMPPPFEEDELKKFLEKKESVEKEVEKWTNEYWQEQKQILKH
;
A
#
# COMPACT_ATOMS: atom_id res chain seq x y z
N MET A 1 3.50 12.04 19.02
CA MET A 1 3.69 13.29 18.24
C MET A 1 2.83 14.45 18.77
N TYR A 2 1.54 14.23 19.09
CA TYR A 2 0.60 15.29 19.50
C TYR A 2 0.00 15.01 20.90
N PRO A 3 0.76 15.21 21.99
CA PRO A 3 0.28 14.89 23.34
C PRO A 3 -0.95 15.74 23.70
N GLY A 4 -1.96 15.11 24.32
CA GLY A 4 -3.18 15.77 24.79
C GLY A 4 -4.16 16.26 23.71
N GLN A 5 -3.90 15.99 22.43
CA GLN A 5 -4.77 16.44 21.33
C GLN A 5 -5.78 15.39 20.84
N VAL A 6 -5.60 14.13 21.25
CA VAL A 6 -6.58 13.07 20.99
C VAL A 6 -7.65 13.18 22.08
N PRO A 7 -8.95 13.33 21.73
CA PRO A 7 -10.01 13.35 22.73
C PRO A 7 -10.19 11.95 23.35
N ASP A 8 -10.82 11.88 24.52
CA ASP A 8 -11.27 10.61 25.06
C ASP A 8 -12.21 9.93 24.05
N LEU A 9 -11.90 8.69 23.67
CA LEU A 9 -12.64 7.91 22.69
C LEU A 9 -12.51 6.42 22.97
N GLU A 10 -13.51 5.65 22.55
CA GLU A 10 -13.48 4.19 22.45
C GLU A 10 -13.43 3.80 20.97
N LEU A 11 -12.61 2.83 20.57
CA LEU A 11 -12.61 2.34 19.20
C LEU A 11 -12.42 0.82 19.14
N LEU A 12 -12.96 0.22 18.09
CA LEU A 12 -12.66 -1.16 17.71
C LEU A 12 -11.70 -1.14 16.53
N PHE A 13 -10.64 -1.94 16.61
CA PHE A 13 -9.64 -2.06 15.56
C PHE A 13 -9.57 -3.51 15.06
N MET A 14 -9.75 -3.70 13.75
CA MET A 14 -9.64 -4.99 13.09
C MET A 14 -8.19 -5.28 12.73
N CYS A 15 -7.67 -6.41 13.18
CA CYS A 15 -6.27 -6.83 12.97
C CYS A 15 -6.12 -7.96 11.93
N HIS A 16 -7.20 -8.38 11.29
CA HIS A 16 -7.18 -9.38 10.21
C HIS A 16 -7.07 -8.72 8.83
N ASP A 17 -6.70 -9.48 7.80
CA ASP A 17 -6.41 -8.90 6.47
C ASP A 17 -7.64 -8.31 5.76
N SER A 18 -8.80 -8.97 5.85
CA SER A 18 -9.98 -8.64 5.04
C SER A 18 -10.93 -7.66 5.74
N PRO A 19 -11.61 -6.77 5.00
CA PRO A 19 -12.67 -5.93 5.57
C PRO A 19 -13.80 -6.78 6.15
N GLU A 20 -14.45 -6.28 7.20
CA GLU A 20 -15.47 -7.04 7.95
C GLU A 20 -16.88 -6.43 7.85
N ILE A 21 -17.00 -5.10 7.78
CA ILE A 21 -18.32 -4.44 7.81
C ILE A 21 -18.82 -4.20 6.38
N TRP A 22 -19.28 -5.26 5.73
CA TRP A 22 -19.71 -5.23 4.32
C TRP A 22 -21.05 -4.52 4.11
N ARG A 23 -21.10 -3.57 3.18
CA ARG A 23 -22.30 -2.80 2.83
C ARG A 23 -23.48 -3.67 2.40
N ARG A 24 -23.20 -4.81 1.76
CA ARG A 24 -24.25 -5.74 1.32
C ARG A 24 -25.07 -6.28 2.51
N ASP A 25 -24.45 -6.46 3.67
CA ASP A 25 -25.08 -7.08 4.84
C ASP A 25 -26.02 -6.11 5.58
N TYR A 26 -25.90 -4.81 5.30
CA TYR A 26 -26.77 -3.75 5.81
C TYR A 26 -27.86 -3.33 4.80
N ARG A 27 -28.05 -4.08 3.71
CA ARG A 27 -29.14 -3.84 2.75
C ARG A 27 -30.45 -4.46 3.26
N PRO A 28 -31.58 -3.71 3.29
CA PRO A 28 -32.88 -4.25 3.69
C PRO A 28 -33.27 -5.48 2.86
N ARG A 29 -33.59 -6.59 3.52
CA ARG A 29 -34.04 -7.85 2.88
C ARG A 29 -35.11 -8.54 3.73
N PRO A 30 -36.09 -9.23 3.13
CA PRO A 30 -37.14 -9.93 3.88
C PRO A 30 -36.57 -10.89 4.92
N GLY A 31 -37.06 -10.80 6.16
CA GLY A 31 -36.62 -11.67 7.26
C GLY A 31 -35.28 -11.31 7.90
N VAL A 32 -34.61 -10.22 7.49
CA VAL A 32 -33.35 -9.77 8.07
C VAL A 32 -33.52 -8.39 8.71
N ASN A 33 -33.37 -8.33 10.04
CA ASN A 33 -33.32 -7.08 10.77
C ASN A 33 -31.89 -6.52 10.73
N VAL A 34 -31.69 -5.46 9.95
CA VAL A 34 -30.41 -4.73 9.88
C VAL A 34 -30.38 -3.62 10.95
N THR A 35 -29.27 -3.49 11.65
CA THR A 35 -29.06 -2.38 12.61
C THR A 35 -28.38 -1.22 11.89
N TRP A 36 -28.94 -0.01 11.96
CA TRP A 36 -28.38 1.20 11.36
C TRP A 36 -28.18 2.29 12.43
N PRO A 37 -27.04 3.01 12.43
CA PRO A 37 -25.89 2.87 11.53
C PRO A 37 -25.08 1.58 11.78
N PRO A 38 -24.26 1.13 10.81
CA PRO A 38 -23.31 0.03 11.02
C PRO A 38 -22.30 0.39 12.13
N PRO A 39 -21.75 -0.60 12.86
CA PRO A 39 -20.76 -0.34 13.90
C PRO A 39 -19.47 0.22 13.28
N PRO A 40 -18.84 1.24 13.90
CA PRO A 40 -17.57 1.75 13.43
C PRO A 40 -16.46 0.73 13.71
N LEU A 41 -15.67 0.42 12.68
CA LEU A 41 -14.54 -0.49 12.79
C LEU A 41 -13.34 0.12 12.08
N PHE A 42 -12.26 0.38 12.82
CA PHE A 42 -11.01 0.86 12.25
C PHE A 42 -10.24 -0.31 11.64
N HIS A 43 -9.65 -0.10 10.48
CA HIS A 43 -8.94 -1.15 9.78
C HIS A 43 -7.90 -0.58 8.82
N TYR A 44 -6.81 -1.31 8.56
CA TYR A 44 -5.80 -0.90 7.59
C TYR A 44 -6.17 -1.25 6.14
N CYS A 45 -7.17 -2.11 5.93
CA CYS A 45 -7.56 -2.55 4.60
C CYS A 45 -8.98 -2.07 4.26
N GLY A 46 -9.07 -1.02 3.45
CA GLY A 46 -10.32 -0.49 2.93
C GLY A 46 -10.83 -1.22 1.69
N HIS A 47 -12.15 -1.18 1.48
CA HIS A 47 -12.80 -1.66 0.26
C HIS A 47 -14.05 -0.82 -0.05
N SER A 48 -14.35 -0.57 -1.33
CA SER A 48 -15.46 0.30 -1.74
C SER A 48 -16.83 -0.22 -1.30
N GLY A 49 -16.96 -1.54 -1.23
CA GLY A 49 -18.11 -2.28 -0.72
C GLY A 49 -18.17 -2.47 0.79
N ALA A 50 -17.27 -1.85 1.58
CA ALA A 50 -17.24 -1.97 3.04
C ALA A 50 -17.39 -0.61 3.73
N PHE A 51 -17.67 -0.62 5.04
CA PHE A 51 -17.82 0.55 5.90
C PHE A 51 -16.62 0.78 6.82
N ASP A 52 -15.65 -0.13 6.82
CA ASP A 52 -14.43 -0.05 7.62
C ASP A 52 -13.72 1.31 7.43
N ILE A 53 -13.29 1.90 8.54
CA ILE A 53 -12.64 3.20 8.62
C ILE A 53 -11.14 3.00 8.44
N VAL A 54 -10.61 3.49 7.32
CA VAL A 54 -9.21 3.22 6.96
C VAL A 54 -8.22 3.97 7.85
N PHE A 55 -7.30 3.22 8.45
CA PHE A 55 -6.25 3.68 9.36
C PHE A 55 -4.87 3.19 8.90
N PRO A 56 -3.76 3.94 9.12
CA PRO A 56 -2.44 3.49 8.69
C PRO A 56 -2.03 2.13 9.27
N ASP A 57 -1.41 1.29 8.46
CA ASP A 57 -0.98 -0.05 8.84
C ASP A 57 0.22 -0.06 9.83
N TRP A 58 0.41 -1.16 10.56
CA TRP A 58 1.46 -1.25 11.59
C TRP A 58 2.88 -1.13 11.03
N SER A 59 3.11 -1.48 9.75
CA SER A 59 4.46 -1.52 9.20
C SER A 59 5.09 -0.15 8.99
N PHE A 60 4.35 0.95 9.17
CA PHE A 60 4.96 2.29 9.29
C PHE A 60 5.91 2.40 10.50
N TRP A 61 5.63 1.65 11.57
CA TRP A 61 6.50 1.53 12.76
C TRP A 61 7.46 0.33 12.67
N GLY A 62 7.40 -0.45 11.58
CA GLY A 62 8.28 -1.57 11.30
C GLY A 62 7.57 -2.92 11.29
N TRP A 63 8.25 -3.93 10.75
CA TRP A 63 7.80 -5.32 10.74
C TRP A 63 8.95 -6.24 11.17
N PRO A 64 9.23 -6.29 12.49
CA PRO A 64 10.42 -6.94 13.04
C PRO A 64 10.53 -8.42 12.70
N GLU A 65 9.41 -9.14 12.59
CA GLU A 65 9.34 -10.57 12.26
C GLU A 65 10.01 -10.89 10.92
N ILE A 66 10.01 -9.95 9.97
CA ILE A 66 10.61 -10.11 8.64
C ILE A 66 11.69 -9.07 8.34
N ASN A 67 12.24 -8.44 9.38
CA ASN A 67 13.38 -7.51 9.28
C ASN A 67 13.10 -6.26 8.43
N ILE A 68 11.85 -5.79 8.41
CA ILE A 68 11.53 -4.48 7.81
C ILE A 68 11.60 -3.44 8.91
N LYS A 69 12.36 -2.38 8.64
CA LYS A 69 12.55 -1.27 9.58
C LYS A 69 11.35 -0.34 9.56
N GLU A 70 11.28 0.55 10.53
CA GLU A 70 10.30 1.62 10.53
C GLU A 70 10.47 2.53 9.30
N TRP A 71 9.39 3.21 8.92
CA TRP A 71 9.30 3.77 7.58
C TRP A 71 10.34 4.84 7.25
N ASN A 72 10.73 5.70 8.21
CA ASN A 72 11.75 6.73 7.96
C ASN A 72 13.09 6.11 7.53
N LYS A 73 13.69 5.25 8.35
CA LYS A 73 14.95 4.56 8.02
C LYS A 73 14.80 3.61 6.84
N GLN A 74 13.67 2.90 6.71
CA GLN A 74 13.46 2.02 5.57
C GLN A 74 13.40 2.80 4.25
N SER A 75 12.74 3.97 4.24
CA SER A 75 12.64 4.84 3.07
C SER A 75 13.99 5.47 2.69
N GLU A 76 14.83 5.78 3.68
CA GLU A 76 16.20 6.25 3.47
C GLU A 76 17.09 5.14 2.88
N LEU A 77 17.03 3.93 3.44
CA LEU A 77 17.76 2.77 2.91
C LEU A 77 17.37 2.45 1.47
N ILE A 78 16.07 2.49 1.14
CA ILE A 78 15.60 2.33 -0.24
C ILE A 78 16.15 3.46 -1.12
N SER A 79 16.16 4.70 -0.63
CA SER A 79 16.69 5.85 -1.36
C SER A 79 18.19 5.75 -1.63
N GLU A 80 18.98 5.20 -0.70
CA GLU A 80 20.39 4.88 -0.93
C GLU A 80 20.55 3.67 -1.87
N GLY A 81 19.72 2.64 -1.73
CA GLY A 81 19.69 1.46 -2.59
C GLY A 81 19.48 1.82 -4.06
N ILE A 82 18.59 2.77 -4.34
CA ILE A 82 18.29 3.27 -5.68
C ILE A 82 19.49 3.95 -6.35
N LYS A 83 20.40 4.54 -5.56
CA LYS A 83 21.61 5.19 -6.09
C LYS A 83 22.70 4.18 -6.49
N LYS A 84 22.61 2.92 -6.04
CA LYS A 84 23.60 1.88 -6.34
C LYS A 84 23.67 1.55 -7.84
N VAL A 85 22.56 1.67 -8.57
CA VAL A 85 22.47 1.37 -10.00
C VAL A 85 21.70 2.49 -10.70
N LYS A 86 22.30 3.11 -11.73
CA LYS A 86 21.61 4.15 -12.50
C LYS A 86 20.39 3.56 -13.18
N TRP A 87 19.32 4.34 -13.31
CA TRP A 87 18.06 3.84 -13.87
C TRP A 87 18.23 3.22 -15.27
N GLU A 88 19.11 3.80 -16.09
CA GLU A 88 19.45 3.34 -17.44
C GLU A 88 20.13 1.96 -17.45
N GLU A 89 20.86 1.63 -16.39
CA GLU A 89 21.63 0.38 -16.22
C GLU A 89 20.79 -0.72 -15.55
N ARG A 90 19.57 -0.42 -15.10
CA ARG A 90 18.67 -1.40 -14.51
C ARG A 90 18.19 -2.41 -15.54
N GLU A 91 17.95 -3.64 -15.07
CA GLU A 91 17.41 -4.73 -15.87
C GLU A 91 16.10 -4.31 -16.55
N PRO A 92 15.96 -4.48 -17.89
CA PRO A 92 14.82 -3.98 -18.65
C PRO A 92 13.59 -4.88 -18.58
N TYR A 93 13.42 -5.63 -17.48
CA TYR A 93 12.36 -6.62 -17.29
C TYR A 93 11.44 -6.26 -16.12
N ALA A 94 10.24 -6.82 -16.13
CA ALA A 94 9.35 -6.76 -14.97
C ALA A 94 9.84 -7.68 -13.87
N TYR A 95 9.78 -7.20 -12.63
CA TYR A 95 10.22 -7.95 -11.46
C TYR A 95 9.15 -8.03 -10.39
N TRP A 96 8.98 -9.24 -9.84
CA TRP A 96 8.22 -9.46 -8.61
C TRP A 96 8.89 -10.52 -7.75
N LYS A 97 8.97 -10.27 -6.44
CA LYS A 97 9.32 -11.28 -5.44
C LYS A 97 8.28 -11.27 -4.33
N GLY A 98 7.59 -12.38 -4.13
CA GLY A 98 6.52 -12.47 -3.15
C GLY A 98 6.03 -13.89 -2.90
N ASN A 99 5.18 -14.06 -1.88
CA ASN A 99 4.64 -15.38 -1.54
C ASN A 99 3.40 -15.64 -2.40
N PRO A 100 3.43 -16.60 -3.36
CA PRO A 100 2.27 -16.90 -4.20
C PRO A 100 1.19 -17.69 -3.45
N GLY A 101 1.51 -18.33 -2.34
CA GLY A 101 0.58 -19.20 -1.61
C GLY A 101 -0.57 -18.47 -0.92
N VAL A 102 -0.50 -17.13 -0.78
CA VAL A 102 -1.45 -16.35 0.02
C VAL A 102 -2.70 -15.92 -0.75
N ALA A 103 -2.67 -15.93 -2.09
CA ALA A 103 -3.77 -15.42 -2.91
C ALA A 103 -3.80 -16.06 -4.30
N MET A 104 -4.99 -16.25 -4.85
CA MET A 104 -5.17 -16.79 -6.21
C MET A 104 -4.51 -15.89 -7.27
N VAL A 105 -4.71 -14.57 -7.18
CA VAL A 105 -4.12 -13.61 -8.13
C VAL A 105 -2.59 -13.70 -8.21
N ARG A 106 -1.91 -14.05 -7.11
CA ARG A 106 -0.45 -14.28 -7.10
C ARG A 106 -0.06 -15.63 -7.66
N ARG A 107 -0.84 -16.68 -7.42
CA ARG A 107 -0.63 -17.98 -8.08
C ARG A 107 -0.78 -17.84 -9.59
N ASP A 108 -1.81 -17.14 -10.03
CA ASP A 108 -2.06 -16.88 -11.44
C ASP A 108 -0.94 -16.04 -12.07
N LEU A 109 -0.38 -15.07 -11.34
CA LEU A 109 0.78 -14.30 -11.80
C LEU A 109 1.98 -15.23 -12.07
N MET A 110 2.22 -16.24 -11.24
CA MET A 110 3.32 -17.20 -11.44
C MET A 110 3.18 -18.05 -12.71
N HIS A 111 2.01 -18.10 -13.34
CA HIS A 111 1.82 -18.77 -14.62
C HIS A 111 2.25 -17.92 -15.83
N CYS A 112 2.69 -16.68 -15.61
CA CYS A 112 3.24 -15.83 -16.65
C CYS A 112 4.67 -16.28 -17.01
N HIS A 113 4.79 -17.13 -18.02
CA HIS A 113 6.07 -17.63 -18.54
C HIS A 113 6.49 -16.80 -19.75
N ASP A 114 6.92 -15.56 -19.51
CA ASP A 114 7.46 -14.67 -20.53
C ASP A 114 8.87 -14.21 -20.15
N PRO A 115 9.87 -14.21 -21.07
CA PRO A 115 11.22 -13.74 -20.77
C PRO A 115 11.29 -12.30 -20.24
N MET A 116 10.29 -11.46 -20.51
CA MET A 116 10.21 -10.09 -20.00
C MET A 116 9.76 -10.00 -18.54
N VAL A 117 9.38 -11.12 -17.91
CA VAL A 117 8.72 -11.15 -16.59
C VAL A 117 9.46 -12.08 -15.64
N HIS A 118 10.18 -11.50 -14.69
CA HIS A 118 10.99 -12.21 -13.70
C HIS A 118 10.24 -12.31 -12.37
N LEU A 119 9.77 -13.51 -12.04
CA LEU A 119 8.97 -13.80 -10.84
C LEU A 119 9.72 -14.73 -9.89
N TYR A 120 9.81 -14.34 -8.63
CA TYR A 120 10.54 -15.09 -7.60
C TYR A 120 9.65 -15.40 -6.40
N ARG A 121 9.71 -16.64 -5.92
CA ARG A 121 9.02 -17.05 -4.70
C ARG A 121 9.73 -16.49 -3.46
N GLN A 122 8.99 -15.76 -2.64
CA GLN A 122 9.41 -15.33 -1.30
C GLN A 122 9.05 -16.41 -0.28
N ASP A 123 10.07 -16.99 0.36
CA ASP A 123 9.93 -17.97 1.44
C ASP A 123 10.46 -17.36 2.74
N TRP A 124 9.55 -16.88 3.59
CA TRP A 124 9.92 -16.22 4.85
C TRP A 124 10.61 -17.16 5.85
N SER A 125 10.27 -18.44 5.84
CA SER A 125 10.92 -19.44 6.69
C SER A 125 12.36 -19.70 6.26
N ARG A 126 12.64 -19.67 4.95
CA ARG A 126 14.01 -19.72 4.44
C ARG A 126 14.77 -18.43 4.74
N GLU A 127 14.16 -17.27 4.49
CA GLU A 127 14.80 -15.98 4.77
C GLU A 127 15.17 -15.83 6.25
N GLY A 128 14.29 -16.25 7.16
CA GLY A 128 14.59 -16.24 8.59
C GLY A 128 15.85 -17.04 8.95
N ARG A 129 16.06 -18.19 8.30
CA ARG A 129 17.26 -19.03 8.50
C ARG A 129 18.55 -18.42 7.95
N ILE A 130 18.46 -17.61 6.89
CA ILE A 130 19.63 -16.97 6.28
C ILE A 130 19.83 -15.51 6.71
N GLY A 131 19.00 -15.01 7.63
CA GLY A 131 19.07 -13.64 8.12
C GLY A 131 18.59 -12.60 7.10
N TYR A 132 17.59 -12.94 6.28
CA TYR A 132 16.90 -12.04 5.32
C TYR A 132 17.80 -11.41 4.24
N ARG A 133 19.03 -11.90 4.08
CA ARG A 133 20.06 -11.35 3.17
C ARG A 133 19.62 -11.21 1.72
N THR A 134 18.58 -11.91 1.28
CA THR A 134 18.09 -11.82 -0.11
C THR A 134 16.75 -11.10 -0.23
N SER A 135 16.18 -10.63 0.88
CA SER A 135 14.85 -10.01 0.94
C SER A 135 14.85 -8.60 1.53
N ASN A 136 16.03 -8.01 1.74
CA ASN A 136 16.18 -6.58 1.97
C ASN A 136 15.49 -5.79 0.86
N LEU A 137 14.73 -4.76 1.22
CA LEU A 137 13.93 -4.00 0.26
C LEU A 137 14.80 -3.05 -0.56
N GLU A 138 15.85 -2.51 0.05
CA GLU A 138 16.83 -1.61 -0.57
C GLU A 138 17.65 -2.27 -1.69
N ASP A 139 17.74 -3.60 -1.70
CA ASP A 139 18.46 -4.37 -2.72
C ASP A 139 17.54 -4.83 -3.88
N GLN A 140 16.24 -4.52 -3.82
CA GLN A 140 15.23 -4.96 -4.80
C GLN A 140 14.83 -3.89 -5.83
N CYS A 141 15.54 -2.77 -5.88
CA CYS A 141 15.29 -1.69 -6.86
C CYS A 141 16.21 -1.78 -8.09
N THR A 142 16.44 -3.00 -8.58
CA THR A 142 17.42 -3.31 -9.64
C THR A 142 16.81 -3.41 -11.05
N HIS A 143 15.49 -3.45 -11.16
CA HIS A 143 14.76 -3.59 -12.42
C HIS A 143 14.02 -2.30 -12.77
N ARG A 144 13.83 -2.03 -14.08
CA ARG A 144 13.10 -0.83 -14.54
C ARG A 144 11.62 -0.87 -14.18
N TYR A 145 11.03 -2.07 -14.08
CA TYR A 145 9.61 -2.27 -13.81
C TYR A 145 9.42 -3.18 -12.60
N LYS A 146 8.55 -2.77 -11.66
CA LYS A 146 8.21 -3.59 -10.48
C LYS A 146 6.72 -3.84 -10.43
N ILE A 147 6.33 -5.09 -10.26
CA ILE A 147 4.92 -5.47 -10.21
C ILE A 147 4.42 -5.31 -8.78
N TYR A 148 3.27 -4.65 -8.63
CA TYR A 148 2.47 -4.74 -7.42
C TYR A 148 1.26 -5.63 -7.67
N VAL A 149 1.03 -6.58 -6.76
CA VAL A 149 -0.13 -7.47 -6.76
C VAL A 149 -0.55 -7.76 -5.31
N GLU A 150 -1.85 -7.71 -5.09
CA GLU A 150 -2.47 -7.91 -3.77
C GLU A 150 -2.18 -9.29 -3.18
N GLY A 151 -2.28 -9.37 -1.86
CA GLY A 151 -2.14 -10.60 -1.08
C GLY A 151 -3.51 -11.19 -0.78
N ARG A 152 -3.70 -11.66 0.47
CA ARG A 152 -5.04 -12.07 0.94
C ARG A 152 -6.05 -10.93 0.85
N ALA A 153 -5.57 -9.71 1.11
CA ALA A 153 -6.26 -8.46 0.86
C ALA A 153 -5.24 -7.43 0.32
N TRP A 154 -5.31 -6.17 0.77
CA TRP A 154 -4.24 -5.19 0.53
C TRP A 154 -2.85 -5.76 0.90
N SER A 155 -1.82 -5.37 0.15
CA SER A 155 -0.44 -5.84 0.37
C SER A 155 0.47 -4.71 0.83
N VAL A 156 1.07 -4.89 2.00
CA VAL A 156 2.07 -3.99 2.62
C VAL A 156 3.20 -3.58 1.68
N SER A 157 3.52 -4.42 0.68
CA SER A 157 4.58 -4.16 -0.29
C SER A 157 4.38 -2.91 -1.16
N GLU A 158 3.16 -2.38 -1.29
CA GLU A 158 2.84 -1.29 -2.23
C GLU A 158 3.74 -0.06 -2.07
N LYS A 159 3.84 0.50 -0.85
CA LYS A 159 4.65 1.69 -0.58
C LYS A 159 6.14 1.46 -0.86
N TYR A 160 6.66 0.27 -0.57
CA TYR A 160 8.05 -0.09 -0.82
C TYR A 160 8.36 -0.27 -2.31
N ILE A 161 7.40 -0.82 -3.07
CA ILE A 161 7.51 -0.98 -4.53
C ILE A 161 7.50 0.40 -5.21
N LEU A 162 6.54 1.25 -4.84
CA LEU A 162 6.44 2.62 -5.35
C LEU A 162 7.71 3.44 -5.03
N ALA A 163 8.34 3.21 -3.88
CA ALA A 163 9.55 3.92 -3.49
C ALA A 163 10.79 3.62 -4.36
N CYS A 164 10.80 2.57 -5.20
CA CYS A 164 12.00 2.08 -5.91
C CYS A 164 12.50 2.92 -7.11
N ASP A 165 11.85 4.01 -7.49
CA ASP A 165 12.10 4.75 -8.76
C ASP A 165 11.91 3.87 -10.03
N SER A 166 11.39 2.65 -9.88
CA SER A 166 10.98 1.78 -10.98
C SER A 166 9.55 2.14 -11.37
N MET A 167 9.21 2.01 -12.66
CA MET A 167 7.82 2.15 -13.07
C MET A 167 7.02 1.01 -12.45
N THR A 168 6.12 1.36 -11.51
CA THR A 168 5.31 0.37 -10.81
C THR A 168 4.20 -0.10 -11.75
N LEU A 169 4.17 -1.40 -12.03
CA LEU A 169 3.10 -2.08 -12.76
C LEU A 169 2.04 -2.50 -11.72
N LEU A 170 1.02 -1.68 -11.54
CA LEU A 170 0.02 -1.87 -10.50
C LEU A 170 -1.12 -2.74 -11.04
N VAL A 171 -1.16 -4.01 -10.64
CA VAL A 171 -2.33 -4.86 -10.86
C VAL A 171 -3.50 -4.24 -10.12
N LYS A 172 -4.55 -3.87 -10.86
CA LYS A 172 -5.69 -3.06 -10.36
C LYS A 172 -6.17 -3.62 -9.02
N PRO A 173 -5.98 -2.86 -7.93
CA PRO A 173 -6.28 -3.37 -6.60
C PRO A 173 -7.79 -3.40 -6.33
N PHE A 174 -8.23 -4.39 -5.58
CA PHE A 174 -9.59 -4.45 -5.03
C PHE A 174 -9.69 -3.69 -3.70
N TYR A 175 -8.58 -3.63 -2.97
CA TYR A 175 -8.47 -3.01 -1.67
C TYR A 175 -7.68 -1.69 -1.74
N PHE A 176 -7.81 -0.86 -0.72
CA PHE A 176 -7.04 0.37 -0.61
C PHE A 176 -6.58 0.63 0.81
N ASP A 177 -5.45 1.31 0.95
CA ASP A 177 -4.97 1.87 2.21
C ASP A 177 -5.18 3.40 2.19
N PHE A 178 -4.88 4.09 3.29
CA PHE A 178 -5.25 5.49 3.53
C PHE A 178 -4.72 6.46 2.46
N PHE A 179 -3.66 6.11 1.74
CA PHE A 179 -3.03 6.95 0.72
C PHE A 179 -3.24 6.50 -0.72
N THR A 180 -3.69 5.27 -0.97
CA THR A 180 -3.59 4.68 -2.32
C THR A 180 -4.65 5.23 -3.27
N ARG A 181 -5.75 5.75 -2.72
CA ARG A 181 -6.84 6.37 -3.50
C ARG A 181 -6.42 7.63 -4.26
N SER A 182 -5.40 8.34 -3.78
CA SER A 182 -4.84 9.53 -4.43
C SER A 182 -3.73 9.24 -5.44
N LEU A 183 -3.31 7.97 -5.62
CA LEU A 183 -2.46 7.58 -6.74
C LEU A 183 -3.20 7.77 -8.06
N VAL A 184 -2.47 8.07 -9.13
CA VAL A 184 -3.02 8.43 -10.45
C VAL A 184 -2.32 7.58 -11.51
N PRO A 185 -3.07 6.83 -12.34
CA PRO A 185 -2.49 6.01 -13.40
C PRO A 185 -1.77 6.89 -14.42
N MET A 186 -0.69 6.38 -15.00
CA MET A 186 0.22 7.08 -15.92
C MET A 186 0.95 8.30 -15.36
N GLU A 187 0.68 8.70 -14.12
CA GLU A 187 1.47 9.66 -13.36
C GLU A 187 2.33 8.95 -12.32
N HIS A 188 1.72 8.13 -11.47
CA HIS A 188 2.38 7.47 -10.34
C HIS A 188 2.72 5.99 -10.62
N TYR A 189 1.96 5.34 -11.50
CA TYR A 189 2.09 3.92 -11.82
C TYR A 189 1.53 3.61 -13.22
N TRP A 190 1.83 2.43 -13.75
CA TRP A 190 1.21 1.87 -14.95
C TRP A 190 0.09 0.89 -14.57
N PRO A 191 -1.17 1.08 -15.02
CA PRO A 191 -2.28 0.21 -14.64
C PRO A 191 -2.22 -1.14 -15.37
N ILE A 192 -2.54 -2.22 -14.66
CA ILE A 192 -2.57 -3.60 -15.18
C ILE A 192 -3.92 -4.26 -14.86
N ARG A 193 -4.58 -4.85 -15.86
CA ARG A 193 -5.84 -5.59 -15.65
C ARG A 193 -5.59 -6.89 -14.88
N PRO A 194 -6.39 -7.23 -13.85
CA PRO A 194 -6.15 -8.44 -13.05
C PRO A 194 -6.27 -9.75 -13.85
N GLN A 195 -7.22 -9.82 -14.78
CA GLN A 195 -7.48 -11.01 -15.59
C GLN A 195 -6.39 -11.19 -16.67
N GLU A 196 -6.07 -10.11 -17.39
CA GLU A 196 -5.08 -10.07 -18.49
C GLU A 196 -3.65 -9.72 -18.01
N LYS A 197 -3.36 -9.84 -16.71
CA LYS A 197 -2.12 -9.30 -16.09
C LYS A 197 -0.83 -9.67 -16.79
N CYS A 198 -0.69 -10.89 -17.30
CA CYS A 198 0.55 -11.31 -17.97
C CYS A 198 0.75 -10.57 -19.30
N SER A 199 -0.27 -10.52 -20.15
CA SER A 199 -0.22 -9.83 -21.45
C SER A 199 -0.07 -8.31 -21.28
N ASP A 200 -0.72 -7.74 -20.27
CA ASP A 200 -0.60 -6.33 -19.90
C ASP A 200 0.81 -5.99 -19.37
N ILE A 201 1.39 -6.83 -18.51
CA ILE A 201 2.76 -6.62 -17.98
C ILE A 201 3.77 -6.66 -19.11
N VAL A 202 3.69 -7.67 -19.99
CA VAL A 202 4.60 -7.81 -21.14
C VAL A 202 4.51 -6.60 -22.05
N PHE A 203 3.29 -6.14 -22.37
CA PHE A 203 3.10 -4.91 -23.15
C PHE A 203 3.71 -3.68 -22.46
N ALA A 204 3.47 -3.51 -21.15
CA ALA A 204 4.02 -2.39 -20.39
C ALA A 204 5.55 -2.35 -20.41
N VAL A 205 6.20 -3.53 -20.34
CA VAL A 205 7.66 -3.66 -20.43
C VAL A 205 8.16 -3.26 -21.83
N HIS A 206 7.53 -3.77 -22.90
CA HIS A 206 7.90 -3.40 -24.27
C HIS A 206 7.70 -1.89 -24.52
N TRP A 207 6.55 -1.35 -24.12
CA TRP A 207 6.28 0.08 -24.23
C TRP A 207 7.32 0.89 -23.46
N GLY A 208 7.62 0.51 -22.22
CA GLY A 208 8.55 1.22 -21.36
C GLY A 208 9.98 1.21 -21.91
N ASN A 209 10.40 0.09 -22.50
CA ASN A 209 11.73 -0.04 -23.08
C ASN A 209 11.87 0.79 -24.37
N ASN A 210 10.77 1.00 -25.10
CA ASN A 210 10.72 1.91 -26.26
C ASN A 210 10.49 3.37 -25.84
N ASN A 211 10.04 3.63 -24.61
CA ASN A 211 9.69 4.96 -24.09
C ASN A 211 10.41 5.28 -22.77
N THR A 212 11.71 4.98 -22.70
CA THR A 212 12.49 4.98 -21.45
C THR A 212 12.37 6.27 -20.63
N LYS A 213 12.38 7.45 -21.27
CA LYS A 213 12.20 8.74 -20.59
C LYS A 213 10.84 8.83 -19.88
N LYS A 214 9.76 8.37 -20.53
CA LYS A 214 8.40 8.38 -19.96
C LYS A 214 8.28 7.35 -18.83
N ALA A 215 8.78 6.13 -19.05
CA ALA A 215 8.78 5.09 -18.02
C ALA A 215 9.52 5.53 -16.75
N ARG A 216 10.70 6.16 -16.91
CA ARG A 216 11.46 6.74 -15.80
C ARG A 216 10.69 7.85 -15.09
N ALA A 217 9.98 8.71 -15.83
CA ALA A 217 9.17 9.78 -15.25
C ALA A 217 8.03 9.21 -14.38
N ILE A 218 7.31 8.19 -14.85
CA ILE A 218 6.26 7.53 -14.07
C ILE A 218 6.83 6.94 -12.77
N GLY A 219 7.93 6.19 -12.87
CA GLY A 219 8.60 5.61 -11.69
C GLY A 219 9.07 6.65 -10.67
N ARG A 220 9.65 7.76 -11.15
CA ARG A 220 10.09 8.89 -10.31
C ARG A 220 8.94 9.64 -9.66
N ASN A 221 7.83 9.81 -10.37
CA ASN A 221 6.65 10.46 -9.82
C ASN A 221 6.01 9.59 -8.73
N GLY A 222 5.89 8.28 -8.94
CA GLY A 222 5.40 7.34 -7.92
C GLY A 222 6.26 7.32 -6.66
N SER A 223 7.59 7.22 -6.80
CA SER A 223 8.49 7.27 -5.65
C SER A 223 8.55 8.64 -4.99
N GLY A 224 8.49 9.72 -5.79
CA GLY A 224 8.39 11.09 -5.34
C GLY A 224 7.13 11.33 -4.50
N TYR A 225 5.99 10.80 -4.95
CA TYR A 225 4.73 10.84 -4.21
C TYR A 225 4.90 10.18 -2.84
N VAL A 226 5.40 8.95 -2.79
CA VAL A 226 5.60 8.21 -1.53
C VAL A 226 6.55 8.94 -0.57
N ARG A 227 7.71 9.41 -1.05
CA ARG A 227 8.68 10.13 -0.21
C ARG A 227 8.16 11.47 0.32
N LYS A 228 7.33 12.17 -0.48
CA LYS A 228 6.80 13.48 -0.11
C LYS A 228 5.59 13.37 0.81
N ASN A 229 4.66 12.48 0.47
CA ASN A 229 3.33 12.42 1.08
C ASN A 229 3.20 11.37 2.18
N LEU A 230 4.09 10.37 2.25
CA LEU A 230 4.05 9.34 3.30
C LEU A 230 5.09 9.55 4.41
N LYS A 231 5.59 10.77 4.63
CA LYS A 231 6.45 11.05 5.78
C LYS A 231 5.72 10.70 7.07
N MET A 232 6.42 10.18 8.09
CA MET A 232 5.79 9.83 9.37
C MET A 232 5.00 11.00 10.00
N LYS A 233 5.42 12.25 9.77
CA LYS A 233 4.62 13.43 10.15
C LYS A 233 3.20 13.37 9.57
N TYR A 234 3.04 13.10 8.28
CA TYR A 234 1.72 13.05 7.64
C TYR A 234 0.92 11.82 8.02
N VAL A 235 1.59 10.70 8.33
CA VAL A 235 0.95 9.51 8.92
C VAL A 235 0.32 9.88 10.27
N TYR A 236 1.08 10.53 11.15
CA TYR A 236 0.56 11.00 12.43
C TYR A 236 -0.49 12.11 12.29
N ASP A 237 -0.34 13.02 11.32
CA ASP A 237 -1.35 14.05 11.02
C ASP A 237 -2.68 13.39 10.62
N TYR A 238 -2.65 12.40 9.71
CA TYR A 238 -3.82 11.64 9.30
C TYR A 238 -4.48 10.93 10.50
N MET A 239 -3.70 10.22 11.33
CA MET A 239 -4.22 9.54 12.52
C MET A 239 -4.90 10.52 13.47
N LEU A 240 -4.27 11.65 13.80
CA LEU A 240 -4.84 12.62 14.72
C LEU A 240 -6.16 13.19 14.17
N HIS A 241 -6.14 13.63 12.92
CA HIS A 241 -7.32 14.18 12.25
C HIS A 241 -8.49 13.21 12.23
N LEU A 242 -8.21 11.94 11.93
CA LEU A 242 -9.20 10.88 11.92
C LEU A 242 -9.77 10.62 13.32
N LEU A 243 -8.91 10.51 14.34
CA LEU A 243 -9.32 10.27 15.73
C LEU A 243 -10.11 11.45 16.30
N GLN A 244 -9.71 12.69 16.02
CA GLN A 244 -10.44 13.89 16.44
C GLN A 244 -11.81 13.98 15.75
N SER A 245 -11.87 13.68 14.46
CA SER A 245 -13.14 13.68 13.71
C SER A 245 -14.07 12.58 14.20
N TYR A 246 -13.53 11.40 14.47
CA TYR A 246 -14.28 10.28 15.04
C TYR A 246 -14.77 10.57 16.46
N GLY A 247 -13.93 11.13 17.32
CA GLY A 247 -14.29 11.51 18.69
C GLY A 247 -15.47 12.49 18.76
N LYS A 248 -15.58 13.41 17.79
CA LYS A 248 -16.75 14.33 17.67
C LYS A 248 -18.07 13.63 17.39
N LEU A 249 -18.05 12.38 16.90
CA LEU A 249 -19.24 11.59 16.62
C LEU A 249 -19.73 10.79 17.83
N MET A 250 -18.94 10.73 18.91
CA MET A 250 -19.30 10.02 20.14
C MET A 250 -20.51 10.67 20.80
N LYS A 251 -21.49 9.83 21.15
CA LYS A 251 -22.71 10.25 21.87
C LYS A 251 -22.72 9.80 23.34
N MET A 252 -21.74 8.99 23.72
CA MET A 252 -21.60 8.45 25.07
C MET A 252 -20.43 9.14 25.79
N ASN A 253 -20.51 9.17 27.12
CA ASN A 253 -19.34 9.48 27.94
C ASN A 253 -18.39 8.30 27.88
N VAL A 254 -17.13 8.57 27.55
CA VAL A 254 -16.10 7.55 27.46
C VAL A 254 -15.58 7.28 28.87
N GLU A 255 -15.73 6.04 29.33
CA GLU A 255 -15.25 5.58 30.63
C GLU A 255 -14.34 4.37 30.44
N VAL A 256 -13.33 4.23 31.29
CA VAL A 256 -12.41 3.09 31.24
C VAL A 256 -13.15 1.82 31.69
N PRO A 257 -13.32 0.79 30.84
CA PRO A 257 -14.05 -0.41 31.21
C PRO A 257 -13.39 -1.17 32.36
N GLN A 258 -14.20 -1.83 33.20
CA GLN A 258 -13.67 -2.70 34.25
C GLN A 258 -12.80 -3.81 33.64
N GLY A 259 -11.57 -3.96 34.14
CA GLY A 259 -10.61 -4.95 33.65
C GLY A 259 -9.79 -4.51 32.43
N ALA A 260 -9.97 -3.27 31.95
CA ALA A 260 -9.08 -2.69 30.96
C ALA A 260 -7.63 -2.65 31.48
N LYS A 261 -6.68 -2.87 30.58
CA LYS A 261 -5.24 -2.79 30.88
C LYS A 261 -4.69 -1.52 30.26
N GLU A 262 -4.02 -0.72 31.09
CA GLU A 262 -3.30 0.45 30.61
C GLU A 262 -2.11 0.03 29.73
N VAL A 263 -2.02 0.65 28.55
CA VAL A 263 -0.91 0.46 27.62
C VAL A 263 -0.14 1.77 27.53
N CYS A 264 1.13 1.73 27.94
CA CYS A 264 2.07 2.83 27.83
C CYS A 264 3.41 2.31 27.24
N PRO A 265 4.31 3.20 26.79
CA PRO A 265 5.61 2.77 26.26
C PRO A 265 6.36 1.82 27.20
N GLU A 266 6.31 2.07 28.51
CA GLU A 266 6.96 1.26 29.52
C GLU A 266 6.34 -0.14 29.62
N THR A 267 5.00 -0.23 29.73
CA THR A 267 4.33 -1.53 29.85
C THR A 267 4.44 -2.37 28.58
N MET A 268 4.53 -1.73 27.41
CA MET A 268 4.81 -2.42 26.15
C MET A 268 6.26 -2.90 26.04
N ALA A 269 7.23 -2.10 26.48
CA ALA A 269 8.64 -2.34 26.21
C ALA A 269 9.36 -3.18 27.28
N CYS A 270 8.90 -3.14 28.54
CA CYS A 270 9.49 -3.90 29.65
C CYS A 270 9.54 -5.43 29.42
N PRO A 271 8.51 -6.08 28.85
CA PRO A 271 8.55 -7.53 28.61
C PRO A 271 9.53 -7.97 27.52
N ILE A 272 10.07 -7.03 26.72
CA ILE A 272 10.82 -7.34 25.50
C ILE A 272 12.33 -7.21 25.77
N ASN A 273 12.99 -8.36 25.91
CA ASN A 273 14.43 -8.46 26.15
C ASN A 273 15.23 -8.43 24.84
N GLY A 274 15.46 -7.23 24.30
CA GLY A 274 16.34 -7.01 23.15
C GLY A 274 15.83 -7.59 21.82
N GLY A 275 16.74 -7.79 20.88
CA GLY A 275 16.44 -8.33 19.54
C GLY A 275 15.72 -7.34 18.61
N ARG A 276 15.23 -7.85 17.47
CA ARG A 276 14.59 -7.03 16.41
C ARG A 276 13.33 -6.33 16.90
N MET A 277 12.52 -6.98 17.74
CA MET A 277 11.32 -6.36 18.33
C MET A 277 11.70 -5.09 19.10
N ARG A 278 12.69 -5.20 20.01
CA ARG A 278 13.15 -4.05 20.79
C ARG A 278 13.71 -2.95 19.90
N GLN A 279 14.55 -3.31 18.92
CA GLN A 279 15.11 -2.35 17.97
C GLN A 279 14.02 -1.59 17.20
N SER A 280 12.99 -2.27 16.71
CA SER A 280 11.86 -1.61 16.03
C SER A 280 11.08 -0.67 16.94
N MET A 281 10.90 -1.03 18.22
CA MET A 281 10.27 -0.13 19.19
C MET A 281 11.12 1.13 19.43
N ASP A 282 12.43 0.96 19.62
CA ASP A 282 13.35 2.07 19.84
C ASP A 282 13.46 2.97 18.60
N ASP A 283 13.60 2.38 17.41
CA ASP A 283 13.68 3.10 16.13
C ASP A 283 12.40 3.90 15.82
N SER A 284 11.24 3.40 16.26
CA SER A 284 9.93 4.01 15.99
C SER A 284 9.44 4.96 17.09
N LEU A 285 10.20 5.11 18.18
CA LEU A 285 9.84 5.95 19.32
C LEU A 285 9.93 7.44 18.95
N VAL A 286 8.84 8.18 19.18
CA VAL A 286 8.80 9.63 19.01
C VAL A 286 9.31 10.30 20.30
N MET A 287 10.57 10.71 20.30
CA MET A 287 11.27 11.25 21.48
C MET A 287 10.78 12.62 21.96
N SER A 288 10.15 13.40 21.10
CA SER A 288 9.63 14.72 21.47
C SER A 288 8.32 15.04 20.76
N PRO A 289 7.42 15.83 21.36
CA PRO A 289 6.26 16.37 20.68
C PRO A 289 6.64 17.14 19.41
N SER A 290 5.74 17.21 18.44
CA SER A 290 5.95 18.06 17.28
C SER A 290 5.91 19.52 17.69
N VAL A 291 6.95 20.29 17.34
CA VAL A 291 6.96 21.76 17.47
C VAL A 291 6.09 22.44 16.41
N LYS A 292 5.80 21.74 15.31
CA LYS A 292 4.91 22.22 14.25
C LYS A 292 3.50 21.78 14.54
N ALA A 293 2.54 22.66 14.25
CA ALA A 293 1.14 22.29 14.21
C ALA A 293 0.91 21.12 13.22
N THR A 294 -0.22 20.46 13.40
CA THR A 294 -0.74 19.48 12.45
C THR A 294 -0.97 20.17 11.11
N CYS A 295 -0.87 19.43 10.01
CA CYS A 295 -1.22 20.03 8.72
C CYS A 295 -2.69 20.46 8.72
N GLU A 296 -2.99 21.54 8.02
CA GLU A 296 -4.38 21.89 7.72
C GLU A 296 -4.92 20.86 6.73
N MET A 297 -6.05 20.25 7.07
CA MET A 297 -6.73 19.33 6.16
C MET A 297 -7.45 20.17 5.11
N PRO A 298 -7.21 19.94 3.80
CA PRO A 298 -7.98 20.61 2.78
C PRO A 298 -9.47 20.25 2.93
N PRO A 299 -10.39 21.11 2.46
CA PRO A 299 -11.80 20.76 2.43
C PRO A 299 -12.00 19.47 1.61
N PRO A 300 -13.03 18.66 1.95
CA PRO A 300 -13.37 17.50 1.13
C PRO A 300 -13.70 17.94 -0.29
N PHE A 301 -13.45 17.08 -1.27
CA PHE A 301 -13.90 17.32 -2.63
C PHE A 301 -15.43 17.43 -2.67
N GLU A 302 -15.91 18.42 -3.42
CA GLU A 302 -17.31 18.46 -3.83
C GLU A 302 -17.65 17.23 -4.69
N GLU A 303 -18.90 16.80 -4.70
CA GLU A 303 -19.30 15.56 -5.40
C GLU A 303 -18.89 15.56 -6.88
N ASP A 304 -19.08 16.68 -7.57
CA ASP A 304 -18.70 16.85 -8.97
C ASP A 304 -17.18 16.83 -9.19
N GLU A 305 -16.39 17.38 -8.25
CA GLU A 305 -14.93 17.35 -8.32
C GLU A 305 -14.41 15.92 -8.15
N LEU A 306 -14.90 15.23 -7.13
CA LEU A 306 -14.55 13.83 -6.88
C LEU A 306 -14.94 12.96 -8.08
N LYS A 307 -16.14 13.15 -8.63
CA LYS A 307 -16.60 12.42 -9.81
C LYS A 307 -15.67 12.64 -11.01
N LYS A 308 -15.34 13.90 -11.34
CA LYS A 308 -14.41 14.23 -12.43
C LYS A 308 -13.03 13.62 -12.22
N PHE A 309 -12.51 13.63 -10.99
CA PHE A 309 -11.24 13.01 -10.65
C PHE A 309 -11.25 11.50 -10.91
N LEU A 310 -12.30 10.81 -10.45
CA LEU A 310 -12.45 9.37 -10.65
C LEU A 310 -12.65 8.99 -12.13
N GLU A 311 -13.49 9.73 -12.85
CA GLU A 311 -13.71 9.53 -14.29
C GLU A 311 -12.42 9.74 -15.10
N LYS A 312 -11.61 10.75 -14.74
CA LYS A 312 -10.31 10.97 -15.36
C LYS A 312 -9.36 9.78 -15.16
N LYS A 313 -9.30 9.22 -13.94
CA LYS A 313 -8.50 8.03 -13.66
C LYS A 313 -8.96 6.85 -14.49
N GLU A 314 -10.26 6.60 -14.54
CA GLU A 314 -10.85 5.50 -15.31
C GLU A 314 -10.60 5.68 -16.82
N SER A 315 -10.71 6.90 -17.34
CA SER A 315 -10.42 7.20 -18.75
C SER A 315 -8.98 6.87 -19.13
N VAL A 316 -8.01 7.20 -18.28
CA VAL A 316 -6.59 6.89 -18.50
C VAL A 316 -6.36 5.38 -18.47
N GLU A 317 -6.99 4.66 -17.53
CA GLU A 317 -6.91 3.19 -17.50
C GLU A 317 -7.45 2.58 -18.80
N LYS A 318 -8.63 3.01 -19.26
CA LYS A 318 -9.24 2.54 -20.52
C LYS A 318 -8.37 2.83 -21.75
N GLU A 319 -7.67 3.95 -21.77
CA GLU A 319 -6.74 4.29 -22.86
C GLU A 319 -5.54 3.32 -22.90
N VAL A 320 -4.95 3.02 -21.75
CA VAL A 320 -3.87 2.02 -21.65
C VAL A 320 -4.36 0.63 -22.05
N GLU A 321 -5.56 0.23 -21.63
CA GLU A 321 -6.17 -1.04 -22.03
C GLU A 321 -6.35 -1.12 -23.55
N LYS A 322 -6.77 -0.02 -24.18
CA LYS A 322 -6.89 0.06 -25.65
C LYS A 322 -5.55 -0.14 -26.33
N TRP A 323 -4.49 0.55 -25.89
CA TRP A 323 -3.14 0.38 -26.46
C TRP A 323 -2.64 -1.06 -26.34
N THR A 324 -2.86 -1.70 -25.19
CA THR A 324 -2.47 -3.10 -24.98
C THR A 324 -3.21 -4.03 -25.95
N ASN A 325 -4.52 -3.83 -26.11
CA ASN A 325 -5.31 -4.65 -27.03
C ASN A 325 -4.87 -4.47 -28.48
N GLU A 326 -4.62 -3.23 -28.92
CA GLU A 326 -4.12 -2.92 -30.27
C GLU A 326 -2.77 -3.59 -30.53
N TYR A 327 -1.81 -3.46 -29.60
CA TYR A 327 -0.51 -4.12 -29.68
C TYR A 327 -0.64 -5.63 -29.91
N TRP A 328 -1.46 -6.32 -29.10
CA TRP A 328 -1.61 -7.77 -29.22
C TRP A 328 -2.39 -8.20 -30.46
N GLN A 329 -3.28 -7.36 -31.00
CA GLN A 329 -3.90 -7.62 -32.30
C GLN A 329 -2.87 -7.54 -33.43
N GLU A 330 -1.99 -6.55 -33.41
CA GLU A 330 -0.90 -6.40 -34.38
C GLU A 330 0.07 -7.59 -34.32
N GLN A 331 0.51 -7.99 -33.12
CA GLN A 331 1.40 -9.15 -32.95
C GLN A 331 0.79 -10.45 -33.49
N LYS A 332 -0.52 -10.65 -33.29
CA LYS A 332 -1.24 -11.81 -33.83
C LYS A 332 -1.31 -11.82 -35.36
N GLN A 333 -1.32 -10.66 -36.01
CA GLN A 333 -1.28 -10.59 -37.48
C GLN A 333 0.12 -10.88 -38.01
N ILE A 334 1.16 -10.39 -37.33
CA ILE A 334 2.55 -10.67 -37.69
C ILE A 334 2.84 -12.17 -37.62
N LEU A 335 2.36 -12.87 -36.59
CA LEU A 335 2.58 -14.31 -36.41
C LEU A 335 1.79 -15.20 -37.39
N LYS A 336 0.81 -14.65 -38.11
CA LYS A 336 0.04 -15.37 -39.14
C LYS A 336 0.67 -15.27 -40.53
N HIS A 337 1.68 -14.42 -40.69
CA HIS A 337 2.49 -14.26 -41.89
C HIS A 337 3.91 -14.76 -41.62
#